data_AF-A0A4Y9ZGT3-F1
#
_entry.id   AF-A0A4Y9ZGT3-F1
#
_cell.length_a   1.000
_cell.length_b   1.000
_cell.length_c   1.000
_cell.angle_alpha   90.00
_cell.angle_beta   90.00
_cell.angle_gamma   90.00
#
_symmetry.space_group_name_H-M   'P 1'
#
loop_
_entity.id
_entity.type
_entity.pdbx_description
1 polymer ?
#
loop_
_entity_poly.entity_id
_entity_poly.type
_entity_poly.pdbx_seq_one_letter_code
_entity_poly.pdbx_strand_id
1 'polypeptide(L)'
;MAQKRPSLSFIVPEFGPRLASVVLKRPSGLDEAIMPSKQALDHSAPPSAITAHFHTKFFTNPILIDTLFSFLALTDILSLSRTCRTTNAAAKSYLGRALNVNRRLARFFPDPHAFRLLQARTTASFAPGLGFDAAYRGTELVLHVHRPHVLEIGEFFLGVGYIFQRTGRHMAEFEQACARLSRPLPSAPMKRLDELSGPVYDTFMFTKSIVETGVVLTIRLDILRVTNLASRISGI
;
A
#
# COMPACT_ATOMS: atom_id res chain seq x y z
N MET A 1 40.75 8.72 12.29
CA MET A 1 39.94 7.80 13.13
C MET A 1 38.78 7.29 12.29
N ALA A 2 38.82 6.03 11.84
CA ALA A 2 37.80 5.44 10.98
C ALA A 2 36.62 4.94 11.83
N GLN A 3 35.46 5.57 11.67
CA GLN A 3 34.25 5.28 12.44
C GLN A 3 33.55 4.05 11.83
N LYS A 4 33.67 2.93 12.52
CA LYS A 4 33.08 1.63 12.18
C LYS A 4 31.54 1.75 12.18
N ARG A 5 30.92 1.73 10.99
CA ARG A 5 29.45 1.76 10.86
C ARG A 5 28.84 0.46 11.41
N PRO A 6 27.79 0.53 12.24
CA PRO A 6 27.10 -0.65 12.73
C PRO A 6 26.33 -1.33 11.59
N SER A 7 26.52 -2.64 11.45
CA SER A 7 25.78 -3.51 10.55
C SER A 7 24.33 -3.63 11.02
N LEU A 8 23.39 -3.05 10.28
CA LEU A 8 21.94 -3.25 10.46
C LEU A 8 21.56 -4.65 9.95
N SER A 9 21.41 -5.60 10.87
CA SER A 9 20.76 -6.88 10.58
C SER A 9 19.26 -6.66 10.46
N PHE A 10 18.71 -6.83 9.26
CA PHE A 10 17.27 -6.89 9.04
C PHE A 10 16.72 -8.15 9.71
N ILE A 11 16.00 -7.98 10.81
CA ILE A 11 15.18 -9.04 11.41
C ILE A 11 13.94 -9.18 10.53
N VAL A 12 13.92 -10.21 9.69
CA VAL A 12 12.69 -10.66 9.03
C VAL A 12 11.84 -11.31 10.12
N PRO A 13 10.60 -10.88 10.37
CA PRO A 13 9.73 -11.57 11.32
C PRO A 13 9.48 -12.98 10.80
N GLU A 14 9.99 -13.98 11.52
CA GLU A 14 9.61 -15.37 11.32
C GLU A 14 8.12 -15.51 11.61
N PHE A 15 7.32 -15.62 10.55
CA PHE A 15 5.95 -16.12 10.66
C PHE A 15 6.02 -17.61 11.01
N GLY A 16 6.14 -17.89 12.31
CA GLY A 16 6.07 -19.24 12.83
C GLY A 16 4.73 -19.90 12.48
N PRO A 17 4.70 -21.21 12.19
CA PRO A 17 3.48 -21.92 11.86
C PRO A 17 2.70 -22.19 13.15
N ARG A 18 1.93 -21.22 13.65
CA ARG A 18 0.84 -21.48 14.58
C ARG A 18 -0.46 -21.62 13.80
N LEU A 19 -0.62 -22.77 13.15
CA LEU A 19 -1.93 -23.25 12.77
C LEU A 19 -2.57 -23.84 14.03
N ALA A 20 -3.43 -23.05 14.68
CA ALA A 20 -4.53 -23.63 15.43
C ALA A 20 -5.32 -24.48 14.44
N SER A 21 -5.33 -25.80 14.66
CA SER A 21 -6.22 -26.72 13.96
C SER A 21 -7.66 -26.30 14.25
N VAL A 22 -8.27 -25.53 13.35
CA VAL A 22 -9.72 -25.34 13.34
C VAL A 22 -10.29 -26.68 12.91
N VAL A 23 -10.60 -27.52 13.90
CA VAL A 23 -11.37 -28.74 13.73
C VAL A 23 -12.78 -28.29 13.35
N LEU A 24 -13.05 -28.24 12.06
CA LEU A 24 -14.40 -28.13 11.52
C LEU A 24 -15.16 -29.40 11.95
N LYS A 25 -15.90 -29.28 13.05
CA LYS A 25 -16.83 -30.30 13.53
C LYS A 25 -17.87 -30.52 12.43
N ARG A 26 -17.75 -31.64 11.70
CA ARG A 26 -18.73 -32.06 10.70
C ARG A 26 -20.09 -32.20 11.39
N PRO A 27 -21.17 -31.62 10.85
CA PRO A 27 -22.51 -31.90 11.33
C PRO A 27 -22.82 -33.39 11.05
N SER A 28 -22.85 -34.17 12.10
CA SER A 28 -23.31 -35.55 12.11
C SER A 28 -24.83 -35.56 12.19
N GLY A 29 -25.48 -35.96 11.11
CA GLY A 29 -26.92 -36.20 11.07
C GLY A 29 -27.55 -35.72 9.78
N LEU A 30 -27.49 -36.55 8.75
CA LEU A 30 -28.51 -36.60 7.70
C LEU A 30 -28.53 -38.03 7.16
N ASP A 31 -29.71 -38.61 7.30
CA ASP A 31 -30.04 -40.02 7.21
C ASP A 31 -29.76 -40.64 5.84
N GLU A 32 -29.46 -41.94 5.92
CA GLU A 32 -29.43 -42.89 4.82
C GLU A 32 -30.76 -42.89 4.04
N ALA A 33 -30.71 -42.57 2.75
CA ALA A 33 -31.69 -43.10 1.81
C ALA A 33 -31.17 -43.06 0.36
N ILE A 34 -31.01 -44.27 -0.19
CA ILE A 34 -31.14 -44.60 -1.62
C ILE A 34 -29.92 -44.28 -2.50
N MET A 35 -29.07 -45.30 -2.58
CA MET A 35 -28.03 -45.51 -3.59
C MET A 35 -28.61 -45.71 -5.00
N PRO A 36 -28.20 -44.92 -6.00
CA PRO A 36 -28.03 -45.40 -7.35
C PRO A 36 -26.61 -46.00 -7.50
N SER A 37 -26.62 -47.22 -8.02
CA SER A 37 -25.52 -48.07 -8.48
C SER A 37 -24.25 -47.31 -8.90
N LYS A 38 -23.15 -47.57 -8.17
CA LYS A 38 -21.78 -47.20 -8.52
C LYS A 38 -21.37 -47.82 -9.86
N GLN A 39 -21.51 -47.10 -10.96
CA GLN A 39 -20.63 -47.30 -12.11
C GLN A 39 -19.29 -46.68 -11.75
N ALA A 40 -18.32 -47.55 -11.45
CA ALA A 40 -16.93 -47.18 -11.27
C ALA A 40 -16.35 -46.72 -12.62
N LEU A 41 -16.47 -45.43 -12.92
CA LEU A 41 -15.63 -44.79 -13.94
C LEU A 41 -14.23 -44.63 -13.34
N ASP A 42 -13.38 -45.58 -13.70
CA ASP A 42 -11.94 -45.59 -13.44
C ASP A 42 -11.28 -44.47 -14.27
N HIS A 43 -11.37 -43.22 -13.81
CA HIS A 43 -10.69 -42.06 -14.38
C HIS A 43 -9.29 -41.85 -13.76
N SER A 44 -8.64 -42.91 -13.30
CA SER A 44 -7.26 -42.86 -12.78
C SER A 44 -6.20 -42.80 -13.90
N ALA A 45 -6.50 -42.14 -15.02
CA ALA A 45 -5.47 -41.80 -15.99
C ALA A 45 -4.51 -40.81 -15.31
N PRO A 46 -3.21 -41.14 -15.18
CA PRO A 46 -2.24 -40.21 -14.60
C PRO A 46 -2.33 -38.89 -15.38
N PRO A 47 -2.29 -37.72 -14.71
CA PRO A 47 -2.27 -36.45 -15.41
C PRO A 47 -1.19 -36.53 -16.48
N SER A 48 -1.61 -36.38 -17.73
CA SER A 48 -0.71 -36.55 -18.87
C SER A 48 0.56 -35.73 -18.61
N ALA A 49 1.75 -36.26 -18.90
CA ALA A 49 3.02 -35.58 -18.63
C ALA A 49 3.05 -34.13 -19.16
N ILE A 50 2.23 -33.86 -20.18
CA ILE A 50 1.96 -32.55 -20.79
C ILE A 50 1.41 -31.54 -19.75
N THR A 51 0.45 -31.95 -18.92
CA THR A 51 -0.20 -31.07 -17.92
C THR A 51 0.80 -30.67 -16.82
N ALA A 52 1.59 -31.61 -16.32
CA ALA A 52 2.60 -31.34 -15.29
C ALA A 52 3.70 -30.39 -15.78
N HIS A 53 4.14 -30.54 -17.03
CA HIS A 53 5.13 -29.65 -17.65
C HIS A 53 4.60 -28.23 -17.82
N PHE A 54 3.34 -28.10 -18.24
CA PHE A 54 2.70 -26.80 -18.42
C PHE A 54 2.59 -26.02 -17.10
N HIS A 55 2.15 -26.66 -16.02
CA HIS A 55 2.05 -26.02 -14.71
C HIS A 55 3.40 -25.46 -14.24
N THR A 56 4.46 -26.24 -14.39
CA THR A 56 5.79 -25.84 -13.92
C THR A 56 6.30 -24.63 -14.72
N LYS A 57 6.13 -24.62 -16.04
CA LYS A 57 6.55 -23.49 -16.88
C LYS A 57 5.73 -22.22 -16.64
N PHE A 58 4.43 -22.36 -16.45
CA PHE A 58 3.55 -21.21 -16.20
C PHE A 58 3.94 -20.47 -14.92
N PHE A 59 4.11 -21.19 -13.81
CA PHE A 59 4.45 -20.57 -12.51
C PHE A 59 5.92 -20.12 -12.39
N THR A 60 6.77 -20.47 -13.35
CA THR A 60 8.16 -20.02 -13.39
C THR A 60 8.31 -18.68 -14.13
N ASN A 61 7.34 -18.29 -14.97
CA ASN A 61 7.42 -17.02 -15.70
C ASN A 61 6.94 -15.85 -14.82
N PRO A 62 7.83 -14.94 -14.37
CA PRO A 62 7.45 -13.87 -13.46
C PRO A 62 6.50 -12.86 -14.11
N ILE A 63 6.54 -12.67 -15.43
CA ILE A 63 5.69 -11.72 -16.14
C ILE A 63 4.24 -12.21 -16.12
N LEU A 64 4.01 -13.50 -16.38
CA LEU A 64 2.67 -14.09 -16.33
C LEU A 64 2.11 -14.06 -14.92
N ILE A 65 2.93 -14.35 -13.92
CA ILE A 65 2.53 -14.29 -12.51
C ILE A 65 2.20 -12.87 -12.07
N ASP A 66 3.04 -11.89 -12.41
CA ASP A 66 2.80 -10.48 -12.09
C ASP A 66 1.52 -9.99 -12.77
N THR A 67 1.26 -10.43 -14.01
CA THR A 67 0.05 -10.10 -14.76
C THR A 67 -1.18 -10.72 -14.09
N LEU A 68 -1.15 -12.03 -13.83
CA LEU A 68 -2.24 -12.77 -13.19
C LEU A 68 -2.59 -12.18 -11.81
N PHE A 69 -1.60 -12.01 -10.95
CA PHE A 69 -1.83 -11.49 -9.60
C PHE A 69 -2.21 -10.01 -9.59
N SER A 70 -1.89 -9.22 -10.63
CA SER A 70 -2.37 -7.83 -10.73
C SER A 70 -3.89 -7.69 -10.95
N PHE A 71 -4.60 -8.80 -11.19
CA PHE A 71 -6.07 -8.83 -11.31
C PHE A 71 -6.74 -9.43 -10.07
N LEU A 72 -5.97 -9.83 -9.06
CA LEU A 72 -6.49 -10.49 -7.86
C LEU A 72 -6.34 -9.59 -6.65
N ALA A 73 -7.38 -9.54 -5.81
CA ALA A 73 -7.26 -8.85 -4.53
C ALA A 73 -6.20 -9.54 -3.65
N LEU A 74 -5.64 -8.79 -2.69
CA LEU A 74 -4.64 -9.34 -1.76
C LEU A 74 -5.17 -10.57 -1.01
N THR A 75 -6.46 -10.60 -0.66
CA THR A 75 -7.12 -11.74 -0.03
C THR A 75 -7.11 -12.99 -0.91
N ASP A 76 -7.27 -12.82 -2.21
CA ASP A 76 -7.31 -13.92 -3.17
C ASP A 76 -5.90 -14.45 -3.43
N ILE A 77 -4.91 -13.55 -3.54
CA ILE A 77 -3.49 -13.93 -3.63
C ILE A 77 -3.08 -14.73 -2.38
N LEU A 78 -3.46 -14.28 -1.18
CA LEU A 78 -3.18 -14.99 0.06
C LEU A 78 -3.89 -16.34 0.11
N SER A 79 -5.13 -16.43 -0.37
CA SER A 79 -5.87 -17.69 -0.44
C SER A 79 -5.22 -18.67 -1.42
N LEU A 80 -4.84 -18.22 -2.62
CA LEU A 80 -4.09 -19.00 -3.61
C LEU A 80 -2.72 -19.42 -3.09
N SER A 81 -2.05 -18.59 -2.29
CA SER A 81 -0.76 -18.92 -1.69
C SER A 81 -0.84 -20.11 -0.71
N ARG A 82 -2.04 -20.47 -0.24
CA ARG A 82 -2.28 -21.58 0.69
C ARG A 82 -2.62 -22.89 -0.02
N THR A 83 -2.87 -22.87 -1.33
CA THR A 83 -3.29 -24.08 -2.07
C THR A 83 -2.10 -24.99 -2.38
N CYS A 84 -0.95 -24.46 -2.81
CA CYS A 84 0.24 -25.25 -3.08
C CYS A 84 1.55 -24.47 -2.85
N ARG A 85 2.67 -25.20 -2.76
CA ARG A 85 4.00 -24.60 -2.50
C ARG A 85 4.45 -23.68 -3.64
N THR A 86 4.12 -24.05 -4.88
CA THR A 86 4.50 -23.28 -6.07
C THR A 86 3.78 -21.93 -6.11
N THR A 87 2.47 -21.90 -5.86
CA THR A 87 1.71 -20.65 -5.76
C THR A 87 2.15 -19.82 -4.55
N ASN A 88 2.50 -20.47 -3.43
CA ASN A 88 3.08 -19.77 -2.27
C ASN A 88 4.37 -19.03 -2.62
N ALA A 89 5.31 -19.70 -3.29
CA ALA A 89 6.56 -19.10 -3.72
C ALA A 89 6.34 -17.96 -4.73
N ALA A 90 5.46 -18.19 -5.71
CA ALA A 90 5.06 -17.17 -6.69
C ALA A 90 4.46 -15.94 -6.00
N ALA A 91 3.54 -16.14 -5.05
CA ALA A 91 2.88 -15.07 -4.29
C ALA A 91 3.90 -14.28 -3.46
N LYS A 92 4.81 -14.93 -2.73
CA LYS A 92 5.88 -14.25 -1.98
C LYS A 92 6.75 -13.38 -2.87
N SER A 93 7.17 -13.94 -4.01
CA SER A 93 7.99 -13.25 -5.01
C SER A 93 7.26 -12.02 -5.58
N TYR A 94 5.98 -12.17 -5.93
CA TYR A 94 5.15 -11.08 -6.41
C TYR A 94 4.91 -10.00 -5.34
N LEU A 95 4.50 -10.39 -4.12
CA LEU A 95 4.25 -9.47 -3.02
C LEU A 95 5.52 -8.68 -2.64
N GLY A 96 6.70 -9.29 -2.66
CA GLY A 96 7.96 -8.56 -2.44
C GLY A 96 8.21 -7.47 -3.49
N ARG A 97 7.83 -7.71 -4.75
CA ARG A 97 7.92 -6.71 -5.83
C ARG A 97 6.83 -5.64 -5.76
N ALA A 98 5.60 -6.04 -5.46
CA ALA A 98 4.44 -5.16 -5.48
C ALA A 98 4.29 -4.33 -4.19
N LEU A 99 4.80 -4.81 -3.05
CA LEU A 99 4.95 -4.02 -1.81
C LEU A 99 6.20 -3.13 -1.79
N ASN A 100 7.00 -3.12 -2.86
CA ASN A 100 8.16 -2.25 -2.94
C ASN A 100 7.74 -0.78 -3.11
N VAL A 101 7.72 -0.06 -1.99
CA VAL A 101 7.33 1.36 -1.92
C VAL A 101 8.17 2.23 -2.87
N ASN A 102 9.47 1.98 -3.00
CA ASN A 102 10.33 2.78 -3.88
C ASN A 102 9.95 2.60 -5.35
N ARG A 103 9.64 1.36 -5.77
CA ARG A 103 9.15 1.09 -7.13
C ARG A 103 7.85 1.84 -7.42
N ARG A 104 6.97 1.93 -6.43
CA ARG A 104 5.71 2.69 -6.55
C ARG A 104 5.96 4.19 -6.64
N LEU A 105 6.82 4.72 -5.78
CA LEU A 105 7.19 6.12 -5.76
C LEU A 105 7.96 6.55 -7.01
N ALA A 106 8.69 5.65 -7.66
CA ALA A 106 9.44 5.92 -8.90
C ALA A 106 8.57 6.42 -10.05
N ARG A 107 7.24 6.23 -9.97
CA ARG A 107 6.30 6.81 -10.94
C ARG A 107 6.05 8.29 -10.68
N PHE A 108 5.94 8.67 -9.41
CA PHE A 108 5.61 10.04 -9.01
C PHE A 108 6.86 10.91 -8.90
N PHE A 109 7.99 10.32 -8.49
CA PHE A 109 9.21 11.05 -8.18
C PHE A 109 10.40 10.47 -8.95
N PRO A 110 11.26 11.33 -9.53
CA PRO A 110 12.49 10.88 -10.18
C PRO A 110 13.45 10.24 -9.18
N ASP A 111 13.50 10.74 -7.94
CA ASP A 111 14.22 10.14 -6.82
C ASP A 111 13.26 9.74 -5.68
N PRO A 112 12.82 8.47 -5.64
CA PRO A 112 12.01 7.94 -4.54
C PRO A 112 12.68 8.04 -3.18
N HIS A 113 14.01 7.94 -3.12
CA HIS A 113 14.74 7.93 -1.85
C HIS A 113 14.75 9.32 -1.21
N ALA A 114 14.95 10.38 -2.00
CA ALA A 114 14.81 11.76 -1.53
C ALA A 114 13.42 12.00 -0.91
N PHE A 115 12.36 11.56 -1.59
CA PHE A 115 11.01 11.69 -1.03
C PHE A 115 10.83 10.86 0.26
N ARG A 116 11.42 9.67 0.36
CA ARG A 116 11.35 8.85 1.58
C ARG A 116 12.07 9.50 2.76
N LEU A 117 13.20 10.17 2.52
CA LEU A 117 13.89 10.95 3.55
C LEU A 117 13.04 12.14 4.01
N LEU A 118 12.42 12.86 3.07
CA LEU A 118 11.48 13.92 3.38
C LEU A 118 10.28 13.40 4.17
N GLN A 119 9.73 12.25 3.78
CA GLN A 119 8.63 11.58 4.45
C GLN A 119 8.99 11.22 5.90
N ALA A 120 10.18 10.66 6.14
CA ALA A 120 10.65 10.31 7.46
C ALA A 120 10.83 11.56 8.36
N ARG A 121 11.36 12.66 7.80
CA ARG A 121 11.56 13.93 8.53
C ARG A 121 10.25 14.64 8.87
N THR A 122 9.29 14.62 7.96
CA THR A 122 8.01 15.35 8.07
C THR A 122 6.88 14.51 8.66
N THR A 123 7.14 13.24 8.96
CA THR A 123 6.16 12.24 9.41
C THR A 123 4.96 12.07 8.46
N ALA A 124 5.13 12.42 7.19
CA ALA A 124 4.10 12.22 6.18
C ALA A 124 3.79 10.73 6.02
N SER A 125 2.51 10.37 5.86
CA SER A 125 2.08 8.98 5.71
C SER A 125 1.21 8.81 4.47
N PHE A 126 1.14 7.60 3.94
CA PHE A 126 0.23 7.30 2.83
C PHE A 126 -1.18 7.09 3.39
N ALA A 127 -2.20 7.53 2.65
CA ALA A 127 -3.58 7.27 3.07
C ALA A 127 -3.90 5.76 3.09
N PRO A 128 -4.64 5.27 4.11
CA PRO A 128 -4.90 3.84 4.32
C PRO A 128 -5.78 3.18 3.23
N GLY A 129 -6.30 3.95 2.28
CA GLY A 129 -7.12 3.45 1.18
C GLY A 129 -6.38 3.13 -0.12
N LEU A 130 -5.06 3.29 -0.17
CA LEU A 130 -4.31 2.97 -1.38
C LEU A 130 -4.10 1.46 -1.47
N GLY A 131 -5.19 0.80 -1.88
CA GLY A 131 -5.28 -0.64 -2.06
C GLY A 131 -4.13 -1.15 -2.90
N PHE A 132 -3.76 -2.39 -2.63
CA PHE A 132 -2.60 -3.04 -3.22
C PHE A 132 -2.59 -2.99 -4.76
N ASP A 133 -3.76 -3.07 -5.39
CA ASP A 133 -3.90 -3.00 -6.85
C ASP A 133 -3.93 -1.57 -7.40
N ALA A 134 -4.64 -0.66 -6.72
CA ALA A 134 -4.64 0.76 -7.04
C ALA A 134 -3.23 1.36 -6.95
N ALA A 135 -2.38 0.81 -6.09
CA ALA A 135 -1.01 1.23 -5.91
C ALA A 135 -0.11 1.01 -7.14
N TYR A 136 -0.41 0.02 -8.00
CA TYR A 136 0.41 -0.28 -9.19
C TYR A 136 -0.12 0.36 -10.48
N ARG A 137 -1.39 0.76 -10.55
CA ARG A 137 -1.96 1.41 -11.75
C ARG A 137 -2.54 2.79 -11.48
N GLY A 138 -2.57 3.20 -10.23
CA GLY A 138 -3.09 4.49 -9.80
C GLY A 138 -2.25 5.62 -10.34
N THR A 139 -2.94 6.61 -10.87
CA THR A 139 -2.39 7.92 -11.20
C THR A 139 -2.45 8.87 -10.01
N GLU A 140 -3.13 8.49 -8.93
CA GLU A 140 -3.29 9.29 -7.70
C GLU A 140 -2.42 8.75 -6.56
N LEU A 141 -1.67 9.64 -5.91
CA LEU A 141 -0.96 9.38 -4.66
C LEU A 141 -1.57 10.26 -3.57
N VAL A 142 -2.13 9.64 -2.53
CA VAL A 142 -2.71 10.37 -1.39
C VAL A 142 -1.77 10.31 -0.20
N LEU A 143 -1.46 11.48 0.36
CA LEU A 143 -0.57 11.67 1.49
C LEU A 143 -1.30 12.39 2.62
N HIS A 144 -1.13 11.89 3.85
CA HIS A 144 -1.52 12.58 5.07
C HIS A 144 -0.32 13.33 5.64
N VAL A 145 -0.49 14.64 5.83
CA VAL A 145 0.59 15.53 6.25
C VAL A 145 0.15 16.42 7.39
N HIS A 146 1.05 16.62 8.35
CA HIS A 146 0.84 17.58 9.41
C HIS A 146 1.07 19.00 8.92
N ARG A 147 0.20 19.91 9.36
CA ARG A 147 0.18 21.33 8.99
C ARG A 147 1.56 22.03 8.95
N PRO A 148 2.48 21.84 9.92
CA PRO A 148 3.79 22.51 9.90
C PRO A 148 4.69 22.11 8.73
N HIS A 149 4.48 20.93 8.15
CA HIS A 149 5.32 20.37 7.08
C HIS A 149 4.71 20.51 5.69
N VAL A 150 3.54 21.14 5.57
CA VAL A 150 2.83 21.28 4.28
C VAL A 150 3.63 22.11 3.29
N LEU A 151 4.22 23.23 3.75
CA LEU A 151 5.04 24.11 2.91
C LEU A 151 6.22 23.36 2.32
N GLU A 152 7.01 22.72 3.18
CA GLU A 152 8.21 21.96 2.81
C GLU A 152 7.91 20.84 1.81
N ILE A 153 6.82 20.09 2.02
CA ILE A 153 6.43 19.01 1.11
C ILE A 153 5.91 19.55 -0.22
N GLY A 154 5.13 20.63 -0.21
CA GLY A 154 4.64 21.23 -1.44
C GLY A 154 5.76 21.87 -2.26
N GLU A 155 6.73 22.54 -1.63
CA GLU A 155 7.94 23.04 -2.30
C GLU A 155 8.72 21.91 -2.97
N PHE A 156 8.84 20.75 -2.31
CA PHE A 156 9.44 19.57 -2.93
C PHE A 156 8.68 19.14 -4.19
N PHE A 157 7.34 19.12 -4.17
CA PHE A 157 6.53 18.78 -5.35
C PHE A 157 6.70 19.79 -6.48
N LEU A 158 6.67 21.08 -6.17
CA LEU A 158 6.91 22.14 -7.13
C LEU A 158 8.31 22.02 -7.76
N GLY A 159 9.34 21.73 -6.95
CA GLY A 159 10.71 21.48 -7.43
C GLY A 159 10.86 20.25 -8.32
N VAL A 160 10.02 19.21 -8.12
CA VAL A 160 9.93 18.04 -9.01
C VAL A 160 9.18 18.35 -10.32
N GLY A 161 8.52 19.52 -10.42
CA GLY A 161 7.76 19.95 -11.59
C GLY A 161 6.27 19.58 -11.54
N TYR A 162 5.71 19.35 -10.34
CA TYR A 162 4.27 19.32 -10.17
C TYR A 162 3.69 20.75 -10.19
N ILE A 163 2.44 20.87 -10.64
CA ILE A 163 1.70 22.12 -10.64
C ILE A 163 0.62 22.04 -9.57
N PHE A 164 0.59 23.01 -8.66
CA PHE A 164 -0.47 23.13 -7.65
C PHE A 164 -1.81 23.41 -8.33
N GLN A 165 -2.80 22.57 -8.06
CA GLN A 165 -4.16 22.74 -8.51
C GLN A 165 -5.01 23.38 -7.41
N ARG A 166 -5.78 24.38 -7.81
CA ARG A 166 -6.75 25.04 -6.94
C ARG A 166 -7.95 24.12 -6.75
N THR A 167 -8.17 23.63 -5.54
CA THR A 167 -9.37 22.86 -5.21
C THR A 167 -10.36 23.78 -4.53
N GLY A 168 -11.55 24.06 -5.11
CA GLY A 168 -12.60 24.84 -4.45
C GLY A 168 -12.30 26.33 -4.21
N ARG A 169 -12.52 26.84 -2.98
CA ARG A 169 -12.37 28.27 -2.61
C ARG A 169 -10.92 28.69 -2.31
N HIS A 170 -9.94 27.89 -2.74
CA HIS A 170 -8.54 28.11 -2.39
C HIS A 170 -7.93 29.20 -3.28
N MET A 171 -6.95 29.90 -2.72
CA MET A 171 -6.30 31.04 -3.35
C MET A 171 -5.50 30.63 -4.57
N ALA A 172 -5.05 31.64 -5.31
CA ALA A 172 -4.45 31.46 -6.61
C ALA A 172 -3.15 30.63 -6.60
N GLU A 173 -2.42 30.72 -5.50
CA GLU A 173 -1.03 30.30 -5.35
C GLU A 173 -0.84 29.45 -4.10
N PHE A 174 0.11 28.51 -4.17
CA PHE A 174 0.41 27.56 -3.11
C PHE A 174 0.88 28.25 -1.81
N GLU A 175 1.73 29.27 -1.91
CA GLU A 175 2.24 30.01 -0.75
C GLU A 175 1.12 30.69 0.03
N GLN A 176 0.16 31.30 -0.67
CA GLN A 176 -1.00 31.94 -0.06
C GLN A 176 -1.90 30.94 0.67
N ALA A 177 -2.04 29.72 0.12
CA ALA A 177 -2.74 28.64 0.80
C ALA A 177 -2.01 28.21 2.08
N CYS A 178 -0.68 28.11 2.06
CA CYS A 178 0.14 27.81 3.24
C CYS A 178 0.10 28.92 4.31
N ALA A 179 0.04 30.20 3.91
CA ALA A 179 -0.08 31.32 4.85
C ALA A 179 -1.37 31.23 5.69
N ARG A 180 -2.48 30.77 5.10
CA ARG A 180 -3.71 30.47 5.85
C ARG A 180 -3.53 29.32 6.81
N LEU A 181 -2.72 28.33 6.45
CA LEU A 181 -2.32 27.23 7.32
C LEU A 181 -1.30 27.63 8.40
N SER A 182 -0.83 28.87 8.45
CA SER A 182 0.01 29.32 9.57
C SER A 182 -0.80 29.91 10.72
N ARG A 183 -2.09 30.25 10.49
CA ARG A 183 -2.93 30.89 11.50
C ARG A 183 -3.22 29.93 12.66
N PRO A 184 -3.02 30.31 13.93
CA PRO A 184 -3.35 29.44 15.06
C PRO A 184 -4.82 29.00 14.98
N LEU A 185 -5.06 27.69 15.09
CA LEU A 185 -6.43 27.17 15.13
C LEU A 185 -7.00 27.38 16.53
N PRO A 186 -8.29 27.70 16.66
CA PRO A 186 -8.94 27.67 17.97
C PRO A 186 -8.76 26.28 18.56
N SER A 187 -8.38 26.22 19.83
CA SER A 187 -8.17 24.98 20.57
C SER A 187 -9.46 24.16 20.53
N ALA A 188 -9.44 23.03 19.81
CA ALA A 188 -10.54 22.08 19.87
C ALA A 188 -10.58 21.44 21.26
N PRO A 189 -11.77 21.06 21.77
CA PRO A 189 -11.85 20.21 22.96
C PRO A 189 -11.05 18.91 22.71
N MET A 190 -10.24 18.50 23.70
CA MET A 190 -9.42 17.28 23.64
C MET A 190 -10.31 16.07 23.31
N LYS A 191 -10.04 15.43 22.17
CA LYS A 191 -10.61 14.14 21.78
C LYS A 191 -9.59 13.03 22.04
N ARG A 192 -10.07 11.78 22.17
CA ARG A 192 -9.25 10.60 22.49
C ARG A 192 -8.19 10.32 21.41
N LEU A 193 -7.12 9.66 21.82
CA LEU A 193 -5.97 9.30 20.97
C LEU A 193 -6.36 8.45 19.74
N ASP A 194 -7.40 7.63 19.86
CA ASP A 194 -7.89 6.80 18.75
C ASP A 194 -8.63 7.60 17.66
N GLU A 195 -8.95 8.88 17.94
CA GLU A 195 -9.50 9.85 16.98
C GLU A 195 -8.40 10.71 16.32
N LEU A 196 -7.11 10.36 16.49
CA LEU A 196 -5.97 11.14 15.98
C LEU A 196 -5.84 11.17 14.46
N SER A 197 -6.49 10.26 13.73
CA SER A 197 -6.87 10.53 12.34
C SER A 197 -8.00 11.56 12.36
N GLY A 198 -7.65 12.78 12.78
CA GLY A 198 -8.57 13.89 12.84
C GLY A 198 -9.17 14.15 11.46
N PRO A 199 -10.32 14.84 11.40
CA PRO A 199 -10.90 15.21 10.12
C PRO A 199 -9.85 15.93 9.26
N VAL A 200 -9.79 15.57 7.98
CA VAL A 200 -8.97 16.27 6.99
C VAL A 200 -9.37 17.75 7.05
N TYR A 201 -8.42 18.59 7.47
CA TYR A 201 -8.65 20.01 7.68
C TYR A 201 -8.75 20.73 6.33
N ASP A 202 -7.89 20.32 5.42
CA ASP A 202 -7.74 20.91 4.10
C ASP A 202 -7.09 19.87 3.16
N THR A 203 -7.29 20.01 1.87
CA THR A 203 -6.73 19.11 0.85
C THR A 203 -6.10 19.94 -0.25
N PHE A 204 -4.82 19.70 -0.50
CA PHE A 204 -4.10 20.29 -1.62
C PHE A 204 -3.93 19.26 -2.74
N MET A 205 -4.02 19.71 -3.98
CA MET A 205 -3.84 18.85 -5.14
C MET A 205 -2.67 19.36 -5.98
N PHE A 206 -1.88 18.42 -6.49
CA PHE A 206 -0.73 18.69 -7.34
C PHE A 206 -0.82 17.77 -8.56
N THR A 207 -0.61 18.29 -9.76
CA THR A 207 -0.65 17.47 -10.98
C THR A 207 0.57 17.64 -11.84
N LYS A 208 0.99 16.57 -12.49
CA LYS A 208 2.11 16.54 -13.43
C LYS A 208 1.72 15.70 -14.63
N SER A 209 1.82 16.26 -15.83
CA SER A 209 1.65 15.50 -17.07
C SER A 209 2.97 14.85 -17.48
N ILE A 210 2.92 13.58 -17.87
CA ILE A 210 4.07 12.89 -18.47
C ILE A 210 3.91 13.00 -19.99
N VAL A 211 4.77 13.80 -20.63
CA VAL A 211 4.69 14.10 -22.07
C VAL A 211 4.73 12.83 -22.92
N GLU A 212 5.57 11.86 -22.54
CA GLU A 212 5.78 10.61 -23.31
C GLU A 212 4.54 9.71 -23.36
N THR A 213 3.73 9.70 -22.31
CA THR A 213 2.60 8.76 -22.17
C THR A 213 1.24 9.44 -22.20
N GLY A 214 1.20 10.78 -22.08
CA GLY A 214 -0.03 11.53 -21.88
C GLY A 214 -0.71 11.30 -20.53
N VAL A 215 -0.13 10.49 -19.65
CA VAL A 215 -0.70 10.19 -18.33
C VAL A 215 -0.51 11.39 -17.41
N VAL A 216 -1.59 11.81 -16.76
CA VAL A 216 -1.56 12.84 -15.71
C VAL A 216 -1.45 12.16 -14.36
N LEU A 217 -0.38 12.46 -13.63
CA LEU A 217 -0.20 12.04 -12.25
C LEU A 217 -0.73 13.12 -11.31
N THR A 218 -1.44 12.67 -10.28
CA THR A 218 -2.04 13.53 -9.26
C THR A 218 -1.47 13.13 -7.89
N ILE A 219 -1.03 14.12 -7.12
CA ILE A 219 -0.72 13.96 -5.71
C ILE A 219 -1.75 14.75 -4.92
N ARG A 220 -2.44 14.07 -4.01
CA ARG A 220 -3.38 14.66 -3.06
C ARG A 220 -2.73 14.71 -1.69
N LEU A 221 -2.73 15.89 -1.09
CA LEU A 221 -2.14 16.17 0.21
C LEU A 221 -3.27 16.50 1.19
N ASP A 222 -3.68 15.50 1.97
CA ASP A 222 -4.70 15.62 3.00
C ASP A 222 -4.04 16.14 4.29
N ILE A 223 -4.37 17.36 4.68
CA ILE A 223 -3.75 18.06 5.79
C ILE A 223 -4.48 17.69 7.07
N LEU A 224 -3.77 17.01 7.96
CA LEU A 224 -4.32 16.58 9.23
C LEU A 224 -4.26 17.71 10.25
N ARG A 225 -5.36 17.89 10.99
CA ARG A 225 -5.39 18.77 12.16
C ARG A 225 -4.56 18.14 13.27
N VAL A 226 -3.39 18.69 13.55
CA VAL A 226 -2.61 18.32 14.75
C VAL A 226 -3.41 18.79 15.96
N THR A 227 -3.93 17.85 16.77
CA THR A 227 -4.22 18.15 18.17
C THR A 227 -2.87 18.23 18.87
N ASN A 228 -2.54 19.40 19.44
CA ASN A 228 -1.26 19.66 20.10
C ASN A 228 -1.05 18.77 21.35
N LEU A 229 -0.78 17.48 21.17
CA LEU A 229 -0.36 16.59 22.24
C LEU A 229 1.17 16.63 22.41
N ALA A 230 1.93 16.82 21.32
CA ALA A 230 3.39 16.83 21.36
C ALA A 230 3.99 18.09 22.02
N SER A 231 3.33 19.25 21.94
CA SER A 231 3.83 20.50 22.53
C SER A 231 3.76 20.55 24.06
N ARG A 232 3.28 19.51 24.73
CA ARG A 232 3.25 19.41 26.21
C ARG A 232 4.33 18.50 26.79
N ILE A 233 5.03 17.71 25.98
CA ILE A 233 6.07 16.79 26.47
C ILE A 233 7.44 17.47 26.54
N SER A 234 7.67 18.56 25.80
CA SER A 234 8.93 19.33 25.82
C SER A 234 9.02 20.37 26.95
N GLY A 235 8.21 20.24 28.01
CA GLY A 235 8.16 21.16 29.16
C GLY A 235 8.59 20.53 30.50
N ILE A 236 9.25 19.37 30.47
CA ILE A 236 9.88 18.69 31.61
C ILE A 236 11.37 18.58 31.29
#